data_AF-A0A9P6MK78-F1
#
_entry.id   AF-A0A9P6MK78-F1
#
_cell.length_a   1.000
_cell.length_b   1.000
_cell.length_c   1.000
_cell.angle_alpha   90.00
_cell.angle_beta   90.00
_cell.angle_gamma   90.00
#
_symmetry.space_group_name_H-M   'P 1'
#
loop_
_entity.id
_entity.type
_entity.pdbx_description
1 polymer ?
#
loop_
_entity_poly.entity_id
_entity_poly.type
_entity_poly.pdbx_seq_one_letter_code
_entity_poly.pdbx_strand_id
1 'polypeptide(L)'
;DGAAKAIIYISCGLQVLIAFLGLLSSITKSVRITKVFSFSWWSLTLIVLGLSIVNIIFVAGSDKTAIENECRDTIVPSEGEAVTDSEVTSCYRTTVIVSAVVLGVQFIVMCLIGWVIKRFLREVEQDAAVAAALKSVDDGEA
;
A
#
# COMPACT_ATOMS: atom_id res chain seq x y z
N ASP A 1 -22.84 -5.18 -1.12
CA ASP A 1 -22.16 -6.31 -1.78
C ASP A 1 -21.50 -6.06 -3.13
N GLY A 2 -22.19 -5.52 -4.14
CA GLY A 2 -21.60 -5.34 -5.48
C GLY A 2 -20.42 -4.35 -5.53
N ALA A 3 -20.53 -3.21 -4.85
CA ALA A 3 -19.50 -2.18 -4.84
C ALA A 3 -18.21 -2.62 -4.11
N ALA A 4 -18.34 -3.29 -2.96
CA ALA A 4 -17.18 -3.80 -2.20
C ALA A 4 -16.37 -4.83 -3.00
N LYS A 5 -17.05 -5.76 -3.69
CA LYS A 5 -16.40 -6.74 -4.57
C LYS A 5 -15.68 -6.06 -5.73
N ALA A 6 -16.30 -5.07 -6.37
CA ALA A 6 -15.68 -4.31 -7.46
C ALA A 6 -14.40 -3.57 -6.99
N ILE A 7 -14.44 -2.94 -5.80
CA ILE A 7 -13.28 -2.26 -5.22
C ILE A 7 -12.13 -3.25 -4.96
N ILE A 8 -12.43 -4.44 -4.44
CA ILE A 8 -11.43 -5.49 -4.21
C ILE A 8 -10.79 -5.94 -5.54
N TYR A 9 -11.59 -6.20 -6.59
CA TYR A 9 -11.05 -6.60 -7.89
C TYR A 9 -10.19 -5.52 -8.54
N ILE A 10 -10.63 -4.25 -8.47
CA ILE A 10 -9.86 -3.11 -9.00
C ILE A 10 -8.54 -2.97 -8.23
N SER A 11 -8.58 -3.06 -6.90
CA SER A 11 -7.38 -2.99 -6.04
C SER A 11 -6.40 -4.11 -6.37
N CYS A 12 -6.89 -5.35 -6.50
CA CYS A 12 -6.07 -6.50 -6.84
C CYS A 12 -5.45 -6.37 -8.23
N GLY A 13 -6.21 -5.93 -9.23
CA GLY A 13 -5.71 -5.65 -10.58
C GLY A 13 -4.64 -4.57 -10.60
N LEU A 14 -4.80 -3.50 -9.82
CA LEU A 14 -3.82 -2.43 -9.69
C LEU A 14 -2.52 -2.92 -9.04
N GLN A 15 -2.61 -3.76 -8.00
CA GLN A 15 -1.45 -4.35 -7.35
C GLN A 15 -0.67 -5.29 -8.29
N VAL A 16 -1.37 -6.13 -9.06
CA VAL A 16 -0.76 -7.00 -10.07
C VAL A 16 -0.06 -6.17 -11.15
N LEU A 17 -0.71 -5.10 -11.63
CA LEU A 17 -0.11 -4.21 -12.63
C LEU A 17 1.17 -3.56 -12.10
N ILE A 18 1.18 -3.10 -10.85
CA ILE A 18 2.35 -2.48 -10.22
C ILE A 18 3.47 -3.50 -10.01
N ALA A 19 3.14 -4.73 -9.57
CA ALA A 19 4.12 -5.80 -9.46
C ALA A 19 4.74 -6.14 -10.83
N PHE A 20 3.92 -6.18 -11.88
CA PHE A 20 4.38 -6.43 -13.25
C PHE A 20 5.27 -5.30 -13.78
N LEU A 21 4.92 -4.03 -13.50
CA LEU A 21 5.76 -2.89 -13.84
C LEU A 21 7.10 -2.91 -13.08
N GLY A 22 7.10 -3.35 -11.83
CA GLY A 22 8.32 -3.55 -11.05
C GLY A 22 9.24 -4.61 -11.66
N LEU A 23 8.68 -5.75 -12.09
CA LEU A 23 9.42 -6.79 -12.79
C LEU A 23 9.95 -6.30 -14.15
N LEU A 24 9.11 -5.64 -14.94
CA LEU A 24 9.53 -5.06 -16.22
C LEU A 24 10.65 -4.02 -16.06
N SER A 25 10.54 -3.16 -15.06
CA SER A 25 11.57 -2.17 -14.70
C SER A 25 12.90 -2.84 -14.36
N SER A 26 12.85 -3.94 -13.60
CA SER A 26 14.03 -4.75 -13.25
C SER A 26 14.69 -5.39 -14.48
N ILE A 27 13.90 -5.92 -15.41
CA ILE A 27 14.41 -6.66 -16.58
C ILE A 27 14.96 -5.71 -17.64
N THR A 28 14.24 -4.63 -17.94
CA THR A 28 14.57 -3.75 -19.07
C THR A 28 15.68 -2.75 -18.76
N LYS A 29 15.98 -2.48 -17.48
CA LYS A 29 16.91 -1.42 -17.03
C LYS A 29 16.71 -0.09 -17.77
N SER A 30 15.47 0.22 -18.17
CA SER A 30 15.17 1.42 -18.94
C SER A 30 14.82 2.57 -18.01
N VAL A 31 15.56 3.68 -18.11
CA VAL A 31 15.31 4.90 -17.31
C VAL A 31 13.85 5.36 -17.39
N ARG A 32 13.21 5.27 -18.58
CA ARG A 32 11.80 5.68 -18.74
C ARG A 32 10.85 4.79 -17.95
N ILE A 33 11.03 3.47 -18.02
CA ILE A 33 10.15 2.50 -17.34
C ILE A 33 10.31 2.63 -15.83
N THR A 34 11.54 2.73 -15.34
CA THR A 34 11.82 2.91 -13.91
C THR A 34 11.26 4.24 -13.38
N LYS A 35 11.28 5.32 -14.18
CA LYS A 35 10.65 6.61 -13.81
C LYS A 35 9.15 6.49 -13.65
N VAL A 36 8.47 5.89 -14.63
CA VAL A 36 7.02 5.69 -14.59
C VAL A 36 6.65 4.81 -13.40
N PHE A 37 7.36 3.70 -13.20
CA PHE A 37 7.13 2.81 -12.06
C PHE A 37 7.34 3.53 -10.72
N SER A 38 8.43 4.28 -10.56
CA SER A 38 8.69 5.06 -9.34
C SER A 38 7.58 6.08 -9.08
N PHE A 39 7.13 6.81 -10.10
CA PHE A 39 6.04 7.77 -9.95
C PHE A 39 4.74 7.07 -9.57
N SER A 40 4.35 6.02 -10.28
CA SER A 40 3.15 5.23 -9.99
C SER A 40 3.16 4.63 -8.58
N TRP A 41 4.31 4.16 -8.09
CA TRP A 41 4.47 3.63 -6.74
C TRP A 41 4.18 4.70 -5.67
N TRP A 42 4.77 5.89 -5.82
CA TRP A 42 4.56 6.99 -4.88
C TRP A 42 3.13 7.53 -4.94
N SER A 43 2.54 7.65 -6.14
CA SER A 43 1.13 8.02 -6.29
C SER A 43 0.21 7.01 -5.61
N LEU A 44 0.44 5.70 -5.78
CA LEU A 44 -0.31 4.68 -5.08
C LEU A 44 -0.16 4.81 -3.56
N THR A 45 1.07 4.98 -3.07
CA THR A 45 1.37 5.10 -1.64
C THR A 45 0.60 6.27 -1.00
N LEU A 46 0.54 7.42 -1.70
CA LEU A 46 -0.23 8.58 -1.24
C LEU A 46 -1.74 8.35 -1.27
N ILE A 47 -2.25 7.69 -2.32
CA ILE A 47 -3.68 7.35 -2.41
C ILE A 47 -4.07 6.40 -1.28
N VAL A 48 -3.28 5.35 -1.03
CA VAL A 48 -3.50 4.38 0.05
C VAL A 48 -3.45 5.09 1.41
N LEU A 49 -2.50 5.99 1.63
CA LEU A 49 -2.44 6.78 2.85
C LEU A 49 -3.70 7.63 3.03
N GLY A 50 -4.13 8.34 1.98
CA GLY A 50 -5.33 9.17 2.01
C GLY A 50 -6.59 8.35 2.32
N LEU A 51 -6.78 7.22 1.65
CA LEU A 51 -7.88 6.29 1.92
C LEU A 51 -7.82 5.71 3.33
N SER A 52 -6.62 5.42 3.85
CA SER A 52 -6.44 4.91 5.21
C SER A 52 -6.85 5.94 6.26
N ILE A 53 -6.48 7.21 6.05
CA ILE A 53 -6.89 8.32 6.94
C ILE A 53 -8.41 8.49 6.91
N VAL A 54 -9.01 8.51 5.71
CA VAL A 54 -10.47 8.62 5.56
C VAL A 54 -11.17 7.46 6.24
N ASN A 55 -10.70 6.23 6.07
CA ASN A 55 -11.26 5.05 6.74
C ASN A 55 -11.17 5.17 8.26
N ILE A 56 -10.03 5.60 8.83
CA ILE A 56 -9.90 5.79 10.28
C ILE A 56 -10.90 6.85 10.79
N ILE A 57 -11.08 7.95 10.05
CA ILE A 57 -12.04 9.00 10.41
C ILE A 57 -13.48 8.47 10.37
N PHE A 58 -13.85 7.71 9.34
CA PHE A 58 -15.18 7.11 9.21
C PHE A 58 -15.44 6.05 10.30
N VAL A 59 -14.46 5.20 10.57
CA VAL A 59 -14.52 4.20 11.66
C VAL A 59 -14.70 4.89 13.01
N ALA A 60 -13.95 5.95 13.27
CA ALA A 60 -14.05 6.71 14.52
C ALA A 60 -15.36 7.50 14.67
N GLY A 61 -15.97 7.93 13.56
CA GLY A 61 -17.12 8.84 13.55
C GLY A 61 -18.48 8.20 13.31
N SER A 62 -18.58 7.20 12.42
CA SER A 62 -19.86 6.78 11.84
C SER A 62 -20.14 5.27 11.94
N ASP A 63 -19.10 4.43 11.88
CA ASP A 63 -19.25 2.97 11.82
C ASP A 63 -19.08 2.26 13.16
N LYS A 64 -19.06 3.03 14.26
CA LYS A 64 -18.93 2.48 15.62
C LYS A 64 -19.94 1.35 15.87
N THR A 65 -21.21 1.58 15.52
CA THR A 65 -22.31 0.61 15.74
C THR A 65 -22.15 -0.66 14.92
N ALA A 66 -21.62 -0.56 13.69
CA ALA A 66 -21.40 -1.73 12.83
C ALA A 66 -20.28 -2.62 13.38
N ILE A 67 -19.18 -2.01 13.83
CA ILE A 67 -18.05 -2.75 14.42
C ILE A 67 -18.42 -3.31 15.79
N GLU A 68 -19.19 -2.60 16.59
CA GLU A 68 -19.72 -3.10 17.86
C GLU A 68 -20.63 -4.32 17.64
N ASN A 69 -21.49 -4.30 16.62
CA ASN A 69 -22.32 -5.46 16.27
C ASN A 69 -21.48 -6.66 15.81
N GLU A 70 -20.46 -6.45 14.97
CA GLU A 70 -19.57 -7.53 14.54
C GLU A 70 -18.77 -8.12 15.72
N CYS A 71 -18.29 -7.27 16.63
CA CYS A 71 -17.65 -7.69 17.89
C CYS A 71 -18.60 -8.50 18.76
N ARG A 72 -19.88 -8.10 18.85
CA ARG A 72 -20.91 -8.80 19.61
C ARG A 72 -21.20 -10.18 19.04
N ASP A 73 -21.21 -10.32 17.72
CA ASP A 73 -21.42 -11.59 17.02
C ASP A 73 -20.20 -12.53 17.11
N THR A 74 -18.99 -11.97 17.30
CA THR A 74 -17.74 -12.74 17.40
C THR A 74 -17.46 -13.24 18.83
N ILE A 75 -17.99 -12.58 19.85
CA ILE A 75 -17.86 -13.01 21.25
C ILE A 75 -18.78 -14.23 21.46
N VAL A 76 -18.21 -15.43 21.49
CA VAL A 76 -18.93 -16.65 21.82
C VAL A 76 -19.35 -16.57 23.29
N PRO A 77 -20.66 -16.51 23.61
CA PRO A 77 -21.10 -16.45 25.00
C PRO A 77 -20.66 -17.74 25.70
N SER A 78 -19.84 -17.59 26.75
CA SER A 78 -19.55 -18.69 27.65
C SER A 78 -20.84 -19.06 28.38
N GLU A 79 -21.14 -20.36 28.46
CA GLU A 79 -22.38 -20.98 28.96
C GLU A 79 -23.31 -20.06 29.79
N GLY A 80 -24.24 -19.38 29.12
CA GLY A 80 -25.36 -18.65 29.75
C GLY A 80 -25.08 -17.21 30.19
N GLU A 81 -23.86 -16.68 30.04
CA GLU A 81 -23.58 -15.27 30.30
C GLU A 81 -23.94 -14.39 29.09
N ALA A 82 -24.74 -13.35 29.34
CA ALA A 82 -25.04 -12.35 28.33
C ALA A 82 -23.78 -11.49 28.07
N VAL A 83 -23.41 -11.35 26.80
CA VAL A 83 -22.29 -10.48 26.36
C VAL A 83 -22.48 -9.08 26.94
N THR A 84 -21.51 -8.62 27.73
CA THR A 84 -21.59 -7.32 28.39
C THR A 84 -21.11 -6.19 27.48
N ASP A 85 -21.71 -5.00 27.60
CA ASP A 85 -21.32 -3.82 26.80
C ASP A 85 -19.84 -3.41 27.00
N SER A 86 -19.26 -3.80 28.15
CA SER A 86 -17.84 -3.65 28.47
C SER A 86 -16.94 -4.46 27.53
N GLU A 87 -17.29 -5.72 27.27
CA GLU A 87 -16.53 -6.62 26.40
C GLU A 87 -16.59 -6.18 24.93
N VAL A 88 -17.76 -5.73 24.49
CA VAL A 88 -17.97 -5.18 23.14
C VAL A 88 -17.11 -3.91 22.93
N THR A 89 -17.11 -3.01 23.92
CA THR A 89 -16.30 -1.77 23.85
C THR A 89 -14.80 -2.07 23.86
N SER A 90 -14.36 -3.06 24.64
CA SER A 90 -12.96 -3.50 24.67
C SER A 90 -12.54 -4.15 23.36
N CYS A 91 -13.39 -4.99 22.77
CA CYS A 91 -13.22 -5.57 21.44
C CYS A 91 -13.09 -4.48 20.37
N TYR A 92 -14.03 -3.54 20.32
CA TYR A 92 -14.00 -2.40 19.40
C TYR A 92 -12.69 -1.63 19.49
N ARG A 93 -12.29 -1.24 20.72
CA ARG A 93 -11.07 -0.45 20.94
C ARG A 93 -9.82 -1.22 20.49
N THR A 94 -9.77 -2.53 20.74
CA THR A 94 -8.67 -3.39 20.32
C THR A 94 -8.60 -3.49 18.80
N THR A 95 -9.73 -3.74 18.13
CA THR A 95 -9.81 -3.83 16.67
C THR A 95 -9.36 -2.54 16.00
N VAL A 96 -9.78 -1.39 16.50
CA VAL A 96 -9.36 -0.07 15.99
C VAL A 96 -7.85 0.15 16.18
N ILE A 97 -7.31 -0.18 17.37
CA ILE A 97 -5.87 -0.04 17.65
C ILE A 97 -5.05 -0.96 16.75
N VAL A 98 -5.41 -2.24 16.64
CA VAL A 98 -4.71 -3.22 15.79
C VAL A 98 -4.74 -2.77 14.33
N SER A 99 -5.89 -2.33 13.85
CA SER A 99 -6.03 -1.82 12.47
C SER A 99 -5.13 -0.61 12.22
N ALA A 100 -5.08 0.35 13.16
CA ALA A 100 -4.19 1.51 13.05
C ALA A 100 -2.70 1.11 13.04
N VAL A 101 -2.31 0.14 13.86
CA VAL A 101 -0.92 -0.39 13.88
C VAL A 101 -0.58 -1.06 12.55
N VAL A 102 -1.46 -1.92 12.04
CA VAL A 102 -1.25 -2.61 10.75
C VAL A 102 -1.11 -1.61 9.61
N LEU A 103 -1.99 -0.59 9.55
CA LEU A 103 -1.89 0.49 8.55
C LEU A 103 -0.58 1.27 8.68
N GLY A 104 -0.13 1.54 9.91
CA GLY A 104 1.15 2.21 10.17
C GLY A 104 2.36 1.39 9.68
N VAL A 105 2.39 0.10 9.99
CA VAL A 105 3.44 -0.82 9.51
C VAL A 105 3.42 -0.92 7.98
N GLN A 106 2.24 -1.06 7.38
CA GLN A 106 2.09 -1.10 5.93
C GLN A 106 2.65 0.17 5.27
N PHE A 107 2.36 1.35 5.82
CA PHE A 107 2.89 2.61 5.30
C PHE A 107 4.42 2.67 5.37
N ILE A 108 5.02 2.24 6.49
CA ILE A 108 6.48 2.17 6.64
C ILE A 108 7.09 1.26 5.57
N VAL A 109 6.52 0.07 5.35
CA VAL A 109 6.99 -0.88 4.33
C VAL A 109 6.87 -0.28 2.93
N MET A 110 5.77 0.39 2.59
CA MET A 110 5.61 1.05 1.29
C MET A 110 6.63 2.16 1.06
N CYS A 111 6.95 2.94 2.10
CA CYS A 111 7.99 3.96 2.07
C CYS A 111 9.39 3.36 1.87
N LEU A 112 9.71 2.25 2.55
CA LEU A 112 10.99 1.56 2.38
C LEU A 112 11.15 1.02 0.95
N ILE A 113 10.10 0.40 0.40
CA ILE A 113 10.11 -0.06 -1.00
C ILE A 113 10.28 1.14 -1.95
N GLY A 114 9.53 2.22 -1.72
CA GLY A 114 9.63 3.45 -2.53
C GLY A 114 11.04 4.07 -2.49
N TRP A 115 11.72 3.96 -1.34
CA TRP A 115 13.11 4.37 -1.20
C TRP A 115 14.07 3.49 -2.02
N VAL A 116 13.91 2.16 -1.96
CA VAL A 116 14.70 1.22 -2.78
C VAL A 116 14.52 1.50 -4.27
N ILE A 117 13.28 1.73 -4.72
CA ILE A 117 12.97 2.05 -6.13
C ILE A 117 13.67 3.35 -6.56
N LYS A 118 13.65 4.37 -5.70
CA LYS A 118 14.32 5.65 -5.98
C LYS A 118 15.83 5.51 -6.07
N ARG A 119 16.43 4.62 -5.27
CA ARG A 119 17.85 4.29 -5.35
C ARG A 119 18.17 3.56 -6.65
N PHE A 120 17.39 2.54 -7.00
CA PHE A 120 17.54 1.82 -8.27
C PHE A 120 17.41 2.74 -9.48
N LEU A 121 16.49 3.71 -9.43
CA LEU A 121 16.36 4.72 -10.47
C LEU A 121 17.63 5.55 -10.66
N ARG A 122 18.27 5.98 -9.57
CA ARG A 122 19.53 6.72 -9.62
C ARG A 122 20.66 5.88 -10.22
N GLU A 123 20.73 4.60 -9.86
CA GLU A 123 21.72 3.67 -10.41
C GLU A 123 21.52 3.49 -11.93
N VAL A 124 20.28 3.26 -12.38
CA VAL A 124 19.95 3.13 -13.81
C VAL A 124 20.22 4.43 -14.59
N GLU A 125 19.98 5.60 -13.99
CA GLU A 125 20.34 6.90 -14.59
C GLU A 125 21.85 7.08 -14.73
N GLN A 126 22.63 6.65 -13.72
CA GLN A 126 24.10 6.69 -13.78
C GLN A 126 24.64 5.74 -14.85
N ASP A 127 24.15 4.50 -14.91
CA ASP A 127 24.55 3.53 -15.93
C ASP A 127 24.26 4.05 -17.35
N ALA A 128 23.09 4.67 -17.56
CA ALA A 128 22.73 5.26 -18.84
C ALA A 128 23.61 6.47 -19.21
N ALA A 129 23.98 7.31 -18.23
CA ALA A 129 24.87 8.45 -18.44
C ALA A 129 26.30 8.00 -18.79
N VAL A 130 26.82 6.97 -18.13
CA VAL A 130 28.13 6.37 -18.43
C VAL A 130 28.13 5.75 -19.84
N ALA A 131 27.09 5.00 -20.19
CA ALA A 131 26.95 4.44 -21.54
C ALA A 131 26.90 5.52 -22.63
N ALA A 132 26.21 6.63 -22.38
CA ALA A 132 26.17 7.77 -23.30
C ALA A 132 27.53 8.47 -23.42
N ALA A 133 28.26 8.63 -22.32
CA ALA A 133 29.59 9.22 -22.32
C ALA A 133 30.59 8.36 -23.09
N LEU A 134 30.60 7.04 -22.87
CA LEU A 134 31.44 6.11 -23.63
C LEU A 134 31.13 6.14 -25.13
N LYS A 135 29.85 6.18 -25.50
CA LYS A 135 29.44 6.31 -26.91
C LYS A 135 29.93 7.62 -27.53
N SER A 136 29.90 8.74 -26.79
CA SER A 136 30.39 10.03 -27.31
C SER A 136 31.91 10.08 -27.52
N VAL A 137 32.67 9.24 -26.82
CA VAL A 137 34.12 9.08 -27.05
C VAL A 137 34.37 8.26 -28.31
N ASP A 138 33.64 7.14 -28.47
CA ASP A 138 33.75 6.24 -29.64
C ASP A 138 33.31 6.95 -30.95
N ASP A 139 32.21 7.72 -30.90
CA ASP A 139 31.71 8.52 -32.04
C ASP A 139 32.62 9.75 -32.34
N GLY A 140 33.52 10.11 -31.42
CA GLY A 140 34.45 11.25 -31.55
C GLY A 140 35.84 10.88 -32.09
N GLU A 141 36.16 9.59 -32.18
CA GLU A 141 37.44 9.08 -32.72
C GLU A 141 37.34 8.61 -34.19
N ALA A 142 36.22 8.88 -34.88
CA ALA A 142 36.02 8.61 -36.32
C ALA A 142 36.12 9.89 -37.18
#